data_AF-A0A1H7TWR3-F1
#
_entry.id   AF-A0A1H7TWR3-F1
#
_cell.length_a   1.000
_cell.length_b   1.000
_cell.length_c   1.000
_cell.angle_alpha   90.00
_cell.angle_beta   90.00
_cell.angle_gamma   90.00
#
_symmetry.space_group_name_H-M   'P 1'
#
loop_
_entity.id
_entity.type
_entity.pdbx_description
1 polymer ?
#
loop_
_entity_poly.entity_id
_entity_poly.type
_entity_poly.pdbx_seq_one_letter_code
_entity_poly.pdbx_strand_id
1 'polypeptide(L)'
;MAEPAKKVAVAPLDSGLLGRTLTEEAPDLDSSDERLEKVNGFTSRNDYAGAARAAEALLREGVYDVRLVGAYLLGLFLEGGLQAMPVVFHALSSTLLRNWQFFGPRERRDVFADGNLRWLLKLLNKHIEYHERSKDETWQRWSEPSNREPLEQALALSEEIFASFGQAMPRNGCEAPFRRLAQWMEGHLMSLPAAQPEPGEEPTPEPELEQAPEEAQAPRKAPPRAPVRDAGPTVPVSPAMAELMRKLAAFDTLVQRQDFQRASVVAADVMAVVERFDPRVYLPSLFSRFFAGLSVHAEQVESLLQGTESLSFRALDQLYRVDLETFLASAEGAHEAEE
;
A
#
# COMPACT_ATOMS: atom_id res chain seq x y z
N MET A 1 5.91 44.10 -9.71
CA MET A 1 5.92 43.13 -8.59
C MET A 1 4.94 42.04 -8.94
N ALA A 2 5.29 40.77 -8.71
CA ALA A 2 4.34 39.65 -8.82
C ALA A 2 3.95 39.25 -7.41
N GLU A 3 2.66 39.00 -7.17
CA GLU A 3 2.20 38.51 -5.86
C GLU A 3 2.74 37.08 -5.62
N PRO A 4 3.20 36.74 -4.41
CA PRO A 4 3.49 35.36 -4.07
C PRO A 4 2.20 34.56 -4.09
N ALA A 5 2.12 33.56 -4.96
CA ALA A 5 0.93 32.71 -5.07
C ALA A 5 0.63 32.07 -3.70
N LYS A 6 -0.53 32.40 -3.12
CA LYS A 6 -1.00 31.78 -1.89
C LYS A 6 -1.01 30.26 -2.08
N LYS A 7 -0.29 29.53 -1.23
CA LYS A 7 -0.53 28.10 -1.04
C LYS A 7 -1.97 27.96 -0.55
N VAL A 8 -2.89 27.60 -1.45
CA VAL A 8 -4.26 27.24 -1.07
C VAL A 8 -4.14 25.97 -0.23
N ALA A 9 -4.47 26.07 1.06
CA ALA A 9 -4.56 24.90 1.91
C ALA A 9 -5.66 23.99 1.33
N VAL A 10 -5.32 22.73 1.08
CA VAL A 10 -6.31 21.73 0.67
C VAL A 10 -7.22 21.51 1.89
N ALA A 11 -8.52 21.78 1.74
CA ALA A 11 -9.50 21.55 2.80
C ALA A 11 -9.48 20.07 3.20
N PRO A 12 -9.68 19.70 4.49
CA PRO A 12 -9.59 18.31 4.96
C PRO A 12 -10.60 17.39 4.27
N LEU A 13 -10.42 16.08 4.39
CA LEU A 13 -11.43 15.10 3.96
C LEU A 13 -12.70 15.24 4.81
N ASP A 14 -13.86 15.23 4.16
CA ASP A 14 -15.16 15.08 4.84
C ASP A 14 -15.31 13.64 5.30
N SER A 15 -15.23 13.43 6.61
CA SER A 15 -15.22 12.10 7.22
C SER A 15 -16.61 11.47 7.36
N GLY A 16 -17.69 12.24 7.17
CA GLY A 16 -19.07 11.80 7.41
C GLY A 16 -19.71 11.01 6.27
N LEU A 17 -19.12 11.01 5.07
CA LEU A 17 -19.77 10.53 3.83
C LEU A 17 -20.23 9.06 3.85
N LEU A 18 -19.52 8.21 4.60
CA LEU A 18 -19.81 6.77 4.74
C LEU A 18 -20.50 6.38 6.07
N GLY A 19 -20.52 7.28 7.07
CA GLY A 19 -21.18 7.05 8.36
C GLY A 19 -22.68 7.35 8.34
N ARG A 20 -23.14 8.16 7.38
CA ARG A 20 -24.57 8.46 7.20
C ARG A 20 -25.35 7.24 6.70
N THR A 21 -26.58 7.07 7.19
CA THR A 21 -27.55 6.12 6.61
C THR A 21 -27.91 6.52 5.19
N LEU A 22 -27.85 5.58 4.26
CA LEU A 22 -28.29 5.78 2.87
C LEU A 22 -29.76 5.38 2.69
N THR A 23 -30.42 5.98 1.71
CA THR A 23 -31.86 5.78 1.41
C THR A 23 -32.14 5.43 -0.04
N GLU A 24 -31.19 5.64 -0.95
CA GLU A 24 -31.30 5.45 -2.39
C GLU A 24 -30.08 4.66 -2.88
N GLU A 25 -30.29 3.76 -3.85
CA GLU A 25 -29.22 2.94 -4.42
C GLU A 25 -28.45 3.74 -5.47
N ALA A 26 -27.11 3.66 -5.45
CA ALA A 26 -26.31 4.30 -6.49
C ALA A 26 -26.49 3.60 -7.86
N PRO A 27 -26.30 4.32 -8.98
CA PRO A 27 -26.13 3.69 -10.28
C PRO A 27 -24.80 2.92 -10.30
N ASP A 28 -24.84 1.66 -10.74
CA ASP A 28 -23.63 0.85 -10.92
C ASP A 28 -22.71 1.49 -11.98
N LEU A 29 -21.42 1.64 -11.64
CA LEU A 29 -20.41 2.11 -12.59
C LEU A 29 -19.77 0.95 -13.36
N ASP A 30 -19.53 1.13 -14.65
CA ASP A 30 -18.78 0.15 -15.44
C ASP A 30 -17.35 -0.02 -14.90
N SER A 31 -16.76 -1.20 -15.14
CA SER A 31 -15.34 -1.46 -14.88
C SER A 31 -14.37 -0.50 -15.58
N SER A 32 -14.81 0.14 -16.66
CA SER A 32 -14.06 1.08 -17.50
C SER A 32 -14.42 2.56 -17.29
N ASP A 33 -15.21 2.91 -16.27
CA ASP A 33 -15.54 4.30 -15.96
C ASP A 33 -14.28 5.12 -15.67
N GLU A 34 -14.05 6.18 -16.44
CA GLU A 34 -12.86 7.05 -16.36
C GLU A 34 -12.61 7.62 -14.95
N ARG A 35 -13.67 7.76 -14.14
CA ARG A 35 -13.59 8.29 -12.77
C ARG A 35 -13.07 7.24 -11.79
N LEU A 36 -13.38 5.96 -12.02
CA LEU A 36 -12.76 4.85 -11.30
C LEU A 36 -11.30 4.64 -11.74
N GLU A 37 -11.03 4.70 -13.05
CA GLU A 37 -9.67 4.62 -13.57
C GLU A 37 -8.78 5.79 -13.11
N LYS A 38 -9.37 6.96 -12.84
CA LYS A 38 -8.67 8.06 -12.16
C LYS A 38 -8.25 7.70 -10.73
N VAL A 39 -9.11 7.05 -9.94
CA VAL A 39 -8.77 6.55 -8.58
C VAL A 39 -7.69 5.47 -8.67
N ASN A 40 -7.86 4.47 -9.55
CA ASN A 40 -6.87 3.42 -9.79
C ASN A 40 -5.52 3.98 -10.26
N GLY A 41 -5.55 5.00 -11.13
CA GLY A 41 -4.40 5.74 -11.62
C GLY A 41 -3.66 6.52 -10.55
N PHE A 42 -4.33 7.01 -9.50
CA PHE A 42 -3.66 7.58 -8.33
C PHE A 42 -3.07 6.48 -7.42
N THR A 43 -3.86 5.45 -7.08
CA THR A 43 -3.45 4.31 -6.25
C THR A 43 -2.20 3.59 -6.79
N SER A 44 -2.15 3.32 -8.10
CA SER A 44 -1.02 2.67 -8.78
C SER A 44 0.27 3.51 -8.78
N ARG A 45 0.16 4.84 -8.66
CA ARG A 45 1.31 5.75 -8.47
C ARG A 45 1.69 5.97 -7.00
N ASN A 46 0.98 5.34 -6.06
CA ASN A 46 1.05 5.57 -4.60
C ASN A 46 0.63 6.99 -4.17
N ASP A 47 -0.12 7.71 -5.01
CA ASP A 47 -0.71 9.01 -4.66
C ASP A 47 -2.03 8.77 -3.90
N TYR A 48 -1.90 8.30 -2.66
CA TYR A 48 -3.07 7.93 -1.85
C TYR A 48 -3.93 9.15 -1.46
N ALA A 49 -3.34 10.35 -1.40
CA ALA A 49 -4.09 11.58 -1.22
C ALA A 49 -4.94 11.91 -2.46
N GLY A 50 -4.36 11.87 -3.66
CA GLY A 50 -5.10 12.02 -4.92
C GLY A 50 -6.19 10.96 -5.10
N ALA A 51 -5.92 9.70 -4.72
CA ALA A 51 -6.90 8.61 -4.75
C ALA A 51 -8.07 8.86 -3.80
N ALA A 52 -7.78 9.24 -2.55
CA ALA A 52 -8.81 9.56 -1.55
C ALA A 52 -9.69 10.74 -1.98
N ARG A 53 -9.11 11.79 -2.57
CA ARG A 53 -9.86 12.96 -3.07
C ARG A 53 -10.71 12.66 -4.30
N ALA A 54 -10.23 11.79 -5.20
CA ALA A 54 -11.03 11.31 -6.31
C ALA A 54 -12.22 10.45 -5.83
N ALA A 55 -12.02 9.59 -4.81
CA ALA A 55 -13.08 8.81 -4.20
C ALA A 55 -14.08 9.68 -3.39
N GLU A 56 -13.59 10.65 -2.62
CA GLU A 56 -14.40 11.62 -1.86
C GLU A 56 -15.35 12.40 -2.76
N ALA A 57 -14.89 12.88 -3.92
CA ALA A 57 -15.72 13.60 -4.89
C ALA A 57 -16.90 12.75 -5.37
N LEU A 58 -16.66 11.49 -5.72
CA LEU A 58 -17.68 10.54 -6.17
C LEU A 58 -18.68 10.20 -5.05
N LEU A 59 -18.21 10.00 -3.82
CA LEU A 59 -19.07 9.78 -2.65
C LEU A 59 -19.94 11.01 -2.31
N ARG A 60 -19.47 12.24 -2.61
CA ARG A 60 -20.31 13.46 -2.54
C ARG A 60 -21.35 13.53 -3.66
N GLU A 61 -21.02 13.06 -4.87
CA GLU A 61 -21.95 12.94 -6.01
C GLU A 61 -23.03 11.86 -5.81
N GLY A 62 -22.97 11.07 -4.73
CA GLY A 62 -23.89 9.95 -4.47
C GLY A 62 -23.49 8.64 -5.16
N VAL A 63 -22.28 8.57 -5.72
CA VAL A 63 -21.71 7.34 -6.28
C VAL A 63 -21.19 6.46 -5.16
N TYR A 64 -22.05 5.63 -4.61
CA TYR A 64 -21.69 4.63 -3.59
C TYR A 64 -21.19 3.36 -4.28
N ASP A 65 -19.88 3.23 -4.44
CA ASP A 65 -19.24 2.06 -5.04
C ASP A 65 -18.17 1.47 -4.11
N VAL A 66 -18.17 0.15 -3.92
CA VAL A 66 -17.26 -0.53 -2.98
C VAL A 66 -15.78 -0.38 -3.37
N ARG A 67 -15.49 -0.09 -4.64
CA ARG A 67 -14.14 0.18 -5.16
C ARG A 67 -13.58 1.52 -4.65
N LEU A 68 -14.44 2.45 -4.23
CA LEU A 68 -14.05 3.76 -3.70
C LEU A 68 -13.72 3.74 -2.20
N VAL A 69 -14.38 2.84 -1.45
CA VAL A 69 -14.33 2.75 0.01
C VAL A 69 -12.89 2.63 0.52
N GLY A 70 -12.09 1.75 -0.08
CA GLY A 70 -10.70 1.55 0.31
C GLY A 70 -9.86 2.83 0.22
N ALA A 71 -9.91 3.52 -0.92
CA ALA A 71 -9.10 4.72 -1.16
C ALA A 71 -9.51 5.89 -0.23
N TYR A 72 -10.82 6.10 -0.04
CA TYR A 72 -11.35 7.13 0.86
C TYR A 72 -10.96 6.86 2.32
N LEU A 73 -11.16 5.63 2.83
CA LEU A 73 -10.82 5.27 4.21
C LEU A 73 -9.31 5.36 4.50
N LEU A 74 -8.47 4.99 3.53
CA LEU A 74 -7.02 5.19 3.65
C LEU A 74 -6.67 6.68 3.76
N GLY A 75 -7.34 7.54 2.99
CA GLY A 75 -7.18 8.99 3.06
C GLY A 75 -7.47 9.56 4.44
N LEU A 76 -8.59 9.19 5.05
CA LEU A 76 -8.97 9.64 6.40
C LEU A 76 -7.88 9.30 7.42
N PHE A 77 -7.35 8.07 7.36
CA PHE A 77 -6.25 7.63 8.22
C PHE A 77 -4.92 8.36 7.93
N LEU A 78 -4.60 8.64 6.66
CA LEU A 78 -3.38 9.38 6.31
C LEU A 78 -3.44 10.87 6.69
N GLU A 79 -4.62 11.48 6.75
CA GLU A 79 -4.80 12.86 7.21
C GLU A 79 -4.87 12.97 8.75
N GLY A 80 -5.58 12.05 9.44
CA GLY A 80 -5.80 12.13 10.89
C GLY A 80 -5.04 11.13 11.78
N GLY A 81 -4.32 10.16 11.22
CA GLY A 81 -3.62 9.13 11.99
C GLY A 81 -4.55 8.30 12.90
N LEU A 82 -4.09 7.97 14.11
CA LEU A 82 -4.90 7.21 15.08
C LEU A 82 -6.19 7.94 15.51
N GLN A 83 -6.20 9.27 15.49
CA GLN A 83 -7.39 10.09 15.80
C GLN A 83 -8.54 9.86 14.78
N ALA A 84 -8.23 9.45 13.55
CA ALA A 84 -9.24 9.13 12.54
C ALA A 84 -9.84 7.71 12.68
N MET A 85 -9.24 6.84 13.49
CA MET A 85 -9.62 5.42 13.57
C MET A 85 -11.09 5.17 13.98
N PRO A 86 -11.70 5.92 14.92
CA PRO A 86 -13.14 5.79 15.21
C PRO A 86 -14.00 5.97 13.97
N VAL A 87 -13.70 6.99 13.15
CA VAL A 87 -14.51 7.31 11.97
C VAL A 87 -14.23 6.33 10.83
N VAL A 88 -12.98 5.87 10.67
CA VAL A 88 -12.64 4.81 9.71
C VAL A 88 -13.36 3.50 10.03
N PHE A 89 -13.40 3.10 11.31
CA PHE A 89 -14.08 1.88 11.74
C PHE A 89 -15.61 2.02 11.66
N HIS A 90 -16.15 3.17 12.07
CA HIS A 90 -17.59 3.46 11.99
C HIS A 90 -18.10 3.52 10.54
N ALA A 91 -17.32 4.10 9.63
CA ALA A 91 -17.59 4.11 8.19
C ALA A 91 -17.52 2.70 7.60
N LEU A 92 -16.54 1.87 8.00
CA LEU A 92 -16.40 0.49 7.54
C LEU A 92 -17.61 -0.37 7.98
N SER A 93 -17.96 -0.33 9.28
CA SER A 93 -19.15 -1.00 9.82
C SER A 93 -20.43 -0.53 9.11
N SER A 94 -20.64 0.78 9.02
CA SER A 94 -21.84 1.35 8.38
C SER A 94 -21.94 0.95 6.90
N THR A 95 -20.82 0.88 6.18
CA THR A 95 -20.75 0.39 4.80
C THR A 95 -21.13 -1.09 4.68
N LEU A 96 -20.62 -1.97 5.55
CA LEU A 96 -20.79 -3.42 5.44
C LEU A 96 -22.08 -3.97 6.05
N LEU A 97 -22.67 -3.29 7.05
CA LEU A 97 -23.89 -3.76 7.74
C LEU A 97 -25.14 -2.97 7.37
N ARG A 98 -25.06 -1.64 7.33
CA ARG A 98 -26.25 -0.76 7.23
C ARG A 98 -26.51 -0.33 5.81
N ASN A 99 -25.45 0.07 5.11
CA ASN A 99 -25.52 0.67 3.79
C ASN A 99 -25.24 -0.33 2.65
N TRP A 100 -24.79 -1.55 2.94
CA TRP A 100 -24.28 -2.53 1.97
C TRP A 100 -25.15 -2.70 0.73
N GLN A 101 -26.48 -2.75 0.90
CA GLN A 101 -27.43 -2.91 -0.20
C GLN A 101 -27.35 -1.78 -1.25
N PHE A 102 -27.10 -0.54 -0.83
CA PHE A 102 -27.09 0.66 -1.68
C PHE A 102 -25.80 0.87 -2.48
N PHE A 103 -24.75 0.08 -2.19
CA PHE A 103 -23.47 0.15 -2.88
C PHE A 103 -23.46 -0.67 -4.16
N GLY A 104 -22.84 -0.12 -5.22
CA GLY A 104 -22.49 -0.82 -6.45
C GLY A 104 -21.04 -1.34 -6.47
N PRO A 105 -20.63 -2.05 -7.54
CA PRO A 105 -21.52 -2.64 -8.53
C PRO A 105 -22.32 -3.80 -7.88
N ARG A 106 -23.55 -4.07 -8.31
CA ARG A 106 -24.37 -5.15 -7.73
C ARG A 106 -23.78 -6.53 -8.01
N GLU A 107 -23.26 -6.74 -9.23
CA GLU A 107 -22.59 -7.97 -9.58
C GLU A 107 -21.18 -8.02 -8.97
N ARG A 108 -20.82 -9.15 -8.34
CA ARG A 108 -19.50 -9.40 -7.72
C ARG A 108 -19.09 -8.35 -6.66
N ARG A 109 -20.06 -7.67 -6.04
CA ARG A 109 -19.84 -6.63 -5.02
C ARG A 109 -18.95 -7.10 -3.88
N ASP A 110 -19.15 -8.34 -3.45
CA ASP A 110 -18.37 -9.04 -2.44
C ASP A 110 -16.90 -9.20 -2.84
N VAL A 111 -16.63 -9.60 -4.09
CA VAL A 111 -15.28 -9.77 -4.64
C VAL A 111 -14.55 -8.42 -4.76
N PHE A 112 -15.24 -7.38 -5.23
CA PHE A 112 -14.66 -6.04 -5.33
C PHE A 112 -14.42 -5.41 -3.96
N ALA A 113 -15.33 -5.58 -3.00
CA ALA A 113 -15.16 -5.12 -1.63
C ALA A 113 -13.99 -5.82 -0.94
N ASP A 114 -13.91 -7.16 -1.01
CA ASP A 114 -12.80 -7.91 -0.40
C ASP A 114 -11.44 -7.53 -0.99
N GLY A 115 -11.34 -7.38 -2.32
CA GLY A 115 -10.10 -6.93 -2.96
C GLY A 115 -9.63 -5.55 -2.47
N ASN A 116 -10.54 -4.58 -2.37
CA ASN A 116 -10.23 -3.22 -1.93
C ASN A 116 -9.99 -3.12 -0.41
N LEU A 117 -10.72 -3.88 0.40
CA LEU A 117 -10.54 -3.90 1.85
C LEU A 117 -9.26 -4.66 2.25
N ARG A 118 -8.89 -5.75 1.57
CA ARG A 118 -7.56 -6.37 1.76
C ARG A 118 -6.42 -5.42 1.37
N TRP A 119 -6.59 -4.62 0.32
CA TRP A 119 -5.62 -3.58 -0.06
C TRP A 119 -5.50 -2.48 1.01
N LEU A 120 -6.63 -1.97 1.50
CA LEU A 120 -6.69 -0.97 2.58
C LEU A 120 -6.00 -1.51 3.84
N LEU A 121 -6.44 -2.66 4.35
CA LEU A 121 -5.92 -3.26 5.59
C LEU A 121 -4.43 -3.57 5.49
N LYS A 122 -3.95 -4.01 4.32
CA LYS A 122 -2.51 -4.21 4.05
C LYS A 122 -1.73 -2.89 4.12
N LEU A 123 -2.28 -1.78 3.63
CA LEU A 123 -1.61 -0.47 3.70
C LEU A 123 -1.68 0.14 5.10
N LEU A 124 -2.80 0.00 5.83
CA LEU A 124 -2.92 0.42 7.24
C LEU A 124 -1.86 -0.29 8.10
N ASN A 125 -1.84 -1.63 8.07
CA ASN A 125 -0.82 -2.42 8.79
C ASN A 125 0.60 -1.97 8.39
N LYS A 126 0.92 -1.88 7.09
CA LYS A 126 2.26 -1.49 6.62
C LYS A 126 2.67 -0.08 7.06
N HIS A 127 1.75 0.89 7.05
CA HIS A 127 2.03 2.26 7.48
C HIS A 127 2.26 2.32 8.99
N ILE A 128 1.47 1.56 9.75
CA ILE A 128 1.64 1.40 11.19
C ILE A 128 2.99 0.75 11.54
N GLU A 129 3.30 -0.40 10.93
CA GLU A 129 4.59 -1.09 11.08
C GLU A 129 5.79 -0.21 10.70
N TYR A 130 5.64 0.65 9.69
CA TYR A 130 6.68 1.58 9.27
C TYR A 130 6.98 2.62 10.36
N HIS A 131 5.95 3.33 10.85
CA HIS A 131 6.12 4.33 11.90
C HIS A 131 6.53 3.69 13.24
N GLU A 132 5.99 2.53 13.58
CA GLU A 132 6.43 1.77 14.75
C GLU A 132 7.90 1.39 14.69
N ARG A 133 8.41 1.00 13.51
CA ARG A 133 9.81 0.64 13.32
C ARG A 133 10.74 1.85 13.22
N SER A 134 10.29 2.98 12.69
CA SER A 134 11.11 4.19 12.57
C SER A 134 11.17 5.02 13.85
N LYS A 135 10.14 4.94 14.71
CA LYS A 135 9.96 5.78 15.92
C LYS A 135 10.03 7.29 15.65
N ASP A 136 9.60 7.69 14.45
CA ASP A 136 9.61 9.08 13.96
C ASP A 136 8.53 9.99 14.59
N GLU A 137 8.44 11.24 14.12
CA GLU A 137 7.48 12.25 14.61
C GLU A 137 6.01 11.82 14.49
N THR A 138 5.66 10.92 13.58
CA THR A 138 4.31 10.33 13.52
C THR A 138 4.13 9.30 14.61
N TRP A 139 5.12 8.45 14.86
CA TRP A 139 5.11 7.53 16.00
C TRP A 139 5.02 8.25 17.35
N GLN A 140 5.78 9.32 17.55
CA GLN A 140 5.74 10.08 18.81
C GLN A 140 4.34 10.64 19.05
N ARG A 141 3.73 11.28 18.04
CA ARG A 141 2.34 11.78 18.10
C ARG A 141 1.31 10.68 18.35
N TRP A 142 1.50 9.50 17.76
CA TRP A 142 0.66 8.33 18.02
C TRP A 142 0.88 7.69 19.40
N SER A 143 1.97 8.03 20.08
CA SER A 143 2.29 7.56 21.45
C SER A 143 1.76 8.52 22.54
N GLU A 144 1.14 9.63 22.15
CA GLU A 144 0.53 10.59 23.08
C GLU A 144 -0.73 10.00 23.75
N PRO A 145 -1.02 10.36 25.02
CA PRO A 145 -2.21 9.88 25.74
C PRO A 145 -3.54 10.27 25.07
N SER A 146 -3.53 11.34 24.26
CA SER A 146 -4.64 11.81 23.42
C SER A 146 -5.21 10.74 22.48
N ASN A 147 -4.45 9.70 22.16
CA ASN A 147 -4.89 8.61 21.28
C ASN A 147 -5.62 7.48 22.01
N ARG A 148 -5.70 7.49 23.36
CA ARG A 148 -6.35 6.41 24.11
C ARG A 148 -7.84 6.27 23.77
N GLU A 149 -8.61 7.33 23.95
CA GLU A 149 -10.05 7.31 23.67
C GLU A 149 -10.37 6.97 22.19
N PRO A 150 -9.70 7.55 21.18
CA PRO A 150 -9.88 7.14 19.78
C PRO A 150 -9.62 5.65 19.51
N LEU A 151 -8.61 5.05 20.16
CA LEU A 151 -8.36 3.61 20.02
C LEU A 151 -9.43 2.79 20.75
N GLU A 152 -9.87 3.21 21.94
CA GLU A 152 -10.95 2.55 22.70
C GLU A 152 -12.29 2.60 21.94
N GLN A 153 -12.66 3.76 21.38
CA GLN A 153 -13.85 3.95 20.53
C GLN A 153 -13.79 3.11 19.24
N ALA A 154 -12.63 3.05 18.57
CA ALA A 154 -12.46 2.24 17.36
C ALA A 154 -12.51 0.74 17.67
N LEU A 155 -11.81 0.29 18.71
CA LEU A 155 -11.76 -1.13 19.10
C LEU A 155 -13.13 -1.68 19.48
N ALA A 156 -14.00 -0.87 20.09
CA ALA A 156 -15.38 -1.23 20.40
C ALA A 156 -16.22 -1.66 19.17
N LEU A 157 -15.82 -1.28 17.95
CA LEU A 157 -16.48 -1.67 16.70
C LEU A 157 -15.88 -2.96 16.07
N SER A 158 -14.82 -3.52 16.64
CA SER A 158 -14.07 -4.64 16.02
C SER A 158 -14.92 -5.89 15.84
N GLU A 159 -15.70 -6.30 16.86
CA GLU A 159 -16.57 -7.49 16.79
C GLU A 159 -17.69 -7.31 15.75
N GLU A 160 -18.27 -6.11 15.68
CA GLU A 160 -19.29 -5.74 14.69
C GLU A 160 -18.72 -5.82 13.26
N ILE A 161 -17.51 -5.30 13.04
CA ILE A 161 -16.80 -5.36 11.75
C ILE A 161 -16.44 -6.81 11.38
N PHE A 162 -15.96 -7.63 12.33
CA PHE A 162 -15.69 -9.06 12.07
C PHE A 162 -16.93 -9.82 11.61
N ALA A 163 -18.07 -9.64 12.30
CA ALA A 163 -19.33 -10.24 11.90
C ALA A 163 -19.77 -9.76 10.49
N SER A 164 -19.57 -8.47 10.20
CA SER A 164 -19.92 -7.87 8.90
C SER A 164 -19.16 -8.49 7.72
N PHE A 165 -17.89 -8.89 7.90
CA PHE A 165 -17.12 -9.51 6.82
C PHE A 165 -17.74 -10.83 6.36
N GLY A 166 -18.13 -11.71 7.29
CA GLY A 166 -18.78 -12.98 6.95
C GLY A 166 -20.15 -12.82 6.31
N GLN A 167 -20.91 -11.80 6.74
CA GLN A 167 -22.25 -11.51 6.23
C GLN A 167 -22.23 -10.85 4.83
N ALA A 168 -21.36 -9.87 4.61
CA ALA A 168 -21.26 -9.14 3.35
C ALA A 168 -20.41 -9.88 2.30
N MET A 169 -19.40 -10.63 2.74
CA MET A 169 -18.38 -11.25 1.89
C MET A 169 -18.05 -12.68 2.38
N PRO A 170 -18.89 -13.70 2.06
CA PRO A 170 -18.76 -15.07 2.60
C PRO A 170 -17.47 -15.83 2.22
N ARG A 171 -16.62 -15.27 1.33
CA ARG A 171 -15.30 -15.79 0.95
C ARG A 171 -14.19 -14.75 1.10
N ASN A 172 -14.32 -13.82 2.06
CA ASN A 172 -13.32 -12.78 2.29
C ASN A 172 -11.97 -13.34 2.78
N GLY A 173 -10.91 -12.60 2.52
CA GLY A 173 -9.61 -12.70 3.21
C GLY A 173 -9.30 -11.45 4.04
N CYS A 174 -10.33 -10.70 4.45
CA CYS A 174 -10.23 -9.46 5.22
C CYS A 174 -10.03 -9.71 6.73
N GLU A 175 -10.57 -10.80 7.27
CA GLU A 175 -10.48 -11.13 8.69
C GLU A 175 -9.04 -11.14 9.22
N ALA A 176 -8.11 -11.83 8.55
CA ALA A 176 -6.74 -11.99 9.05
C ALA A 176 -5.97 -10.65 9.14
N PRO A 177 -5.92 -9.79 8.10
CA PRO A 177 -5.26 -8.49 8.20
C PRO A 177 -6.02 -7.48 9.09
N PHE A 178 -7.34 -7.60 9.27
CA PHE A 178 -8.08 -6.80 10.26
C PHE A 178 -7.78 -7.25 11.69
N ARG A 179 -7.68 -8.57 11.94
CA ARG A 179 -7.29 -9.14 13.25
C ARG A 179 -5.89 -8.70 13.66
N ARG A 180 -4.95 -8.64 12.72
CA ARG A 180 -3.62 -8.08 12.97
C ARG A 180 -3.68 -6.59 13.35
N LEU A 181 -4.53 -5.80 12.68
CA LEU A 181 -4.73 -4.39 12.99
C LEU A 181 -5.35 -4.18 14.38
N ALA A 182 -6.42 -4.90 14.71
CA ALA A 182 -7.07 -4.82 16.02
C ALA A 182 -6.13 -5.25 17.16
N GLN A 183 -5.44 -6.39 17.03
CA GLN A 183 -4.46 -6.86 18.02
C GLN A 183 -3.29 -5.87 18.20
N TRP A 184 -2.87 -5.21 17.12
CA TRP A 184 -1.87 -4.14 17.22
C TRP A 184 -2.42 -2.93 17.98
N MET A 185 -3.64 -2.48 17.67
CA MET A 185 -4.30 -1.36 18.35
C MET A 185 -4.51 -1.64 19.85
N GLU A 186 -4.92 -2.85 20.21
CA GLU A 186 -5.03 -3.33 21.59
C GLU A 186 -3.68 -3.27 22.31
N GLY A 187 -2.62 -3.83 21.71
CA GLY A 187 -1.27 -3.82 22.27
C GLY A 187 -0.71 -2.40 22.45
N HIS A 188 -0.91 -1.54 21.44
CA HIS A 188 -0.50 -0.13 21.48
C HIS A 188 -1.26 0.64 22.56
N LEU A 189 -2.58 0.47 22.65
CA LEU A 189 -3.43 1.06 23.69
C LEU A 189 -3.02 0.65 25.11
N MET A 190 -2.58 -0.60 25.32
CA MET A 190 -2.04 -1.05 26.61
C MET A 190 -0.64 -0.49 26.90
N SER A 191 0.07 0.01 25.89
CA SER A 191 1.38 0.68 26.03
C SER A 191 1.27 2.20 26.20
N LEU A 192 0.17 2.83 25.75
CA LEU A 192 -0.05 4.27 25.85
C LEU A 192 -0.04 4.74 27.31
N PRO A 193 0.66 5.85 27.64
CA PRO A 193 0.60 6.40 28.99
C PRO A 193 -0.84 6.76 29.36
N ALA A 194 -1.17 6.65 30.66
CA ALA A 194 -2.49 7.04 31.15
C ALA A 194 -2.79 8.51 30.79
N ALA A 195 -4.02 8.79 30.36
CA ALA A 195 -4.48 10.15 30.15
C ALA A 195 -4.33 10.95 31.45
N GLN A 196 -3.57 12.04 31.41
CA GLN A 196 -3.54 12.99 32.52
C GLN A 196 -4.84 13.79 32.46
N PRO A 197 -5.47 14.11 33.61
CA PRO A 197 -6.61 15.02 33.61
C PRO A 197 -6.15 16.41 33.15
N GLU A 198 -6.75 16.90 32.07
CA GLU A 198 -6.48 18.21 31.45
C GLU A 198 -6.32 19.33 32.50
N PRO A 199 -5.12 19.91 32.66
CA PRO A 199 -4.96 21.16 33.39
C PRO A 199 -5.64 22.27 32.58
N GLY A 200 -6.67 22.90 33.14
CA GLY A 200 -7.51 23.86 32.41
C GLY A 200 -6.71 24.99 31.76
N GLU A 201 -7.07 25.32 30.51
CA GLU A 201 -6.35 26.28 29.66
C GLU A 201 -6.25 27.69 30.27
N GLU A 202 -5.03 28.12 30.61
CA GLU A 202 -4.68 29.54 30.72
C GLU A 202 -3.87 29.97 29.47
N PRO A 203 -4.44 30.78 28.55
CA PRO A 203 -3.76 31.15 27.32
C PRO A 203 -2.75 32.30 27.54
N THR A 204 -1.51 32.11 27.10
CA THR A 204 -0.48 33.18 26.98
C THR A 204 0.32 33.03 25.67
N PRO A 205 0.87 34.12 25.10
CA PRO A 205 0.88 34.30 23.64
C PRO A 205 2.24 34.09 22.93
N GLU A 206 2.19 34.20 21.60
CA GLU A 206 3.33 34.21 20.67
C GLU A 206 4.34 35.37 20.93
N PRO A 207 5.64 35.15 20.66
CA PRO A 207 6.62 36.21 20.41
C PRO A 207 7.00 36.34 18.91
N GLU A 208 7.39 37.54 18.49
CA GLU A 208 7.66 37.89 17.07
C GLU A 208 9.11 37.62 16.58
N LEU A 209 9.21 37.34 15.27
CA LEU A 209 10.22 37.74 14.28
C LEU A 209 11.59 38.33 14.70
N GLU A 210 12.69 37.71 14.21
CA GLU A 210 13.91 38.39 13.69
C GLU A 210 14.68 37.39 12.78
N GLN A 211 14.76 37.55 11.44
CA GLN A 211 15.62 38.39 10.57
C GLN A 211 16.85 37.64 9.95
N ALA A 212 17.44 38.18 8.87
CA ALA A 212 18.26 37.50 7.83
C ALA A 212 19.77 37.87 7.91
N PRO A 213 20.72 37.62 6.94
CA PRO A 213 20.67 37.12 5.54
C PRO A 213 21.69 35.96 5.25
N GLU A 214 22.41 35.70 4.13
CA GLU A 214 22.68 36.33 2.81
C GLU A 214 23.28 35.31 1.76
N GLU A 215 23.12 35.55 0.43
CA GLU A 215 23.93 35.13 -0.77
C GLU A 215 24.46 33.65 -0.97
N ALA A 216 24.88 33.12 -2.15
CA ALA A 216 25.14 33.59 -3.53
C ALA A 216 24.76 32.51 -4.61
N GLN A 217 25.23 32.61 -5.89
CA GLN A 217 24.65 31.91 -7.06
C GLN A 217 25.58 30.99 -7.94
N ALA A 218 25.03 29.85 -8.39
CA ALA A 218 25.15 29.24 -9.77
C ALA A 218 26.51 28.58 -10.25
N PRO A 219 26.66 28.08 -11.52
CA PRO A 219 26.16 26.74 -11.96
C PRO A 219 27.04 25.87 -12.95
N ARG A 220 26.62 24.60 -13.22
CA ARG A 220 27.00 23.67 -14.36
C ARG A 220 28.45 23.08 -14.31
N LYS A 221 28.86 21.99 -15.01
CA LYS A 221 28.34 21.06 -16.08
C LYS A 221 29.02 19.65 -16.00
N ALA A 222 28.78 18.70 -16.92
CA ALA A 222 29.24 17.28 -16.87
C ALA A 222 30.10 16.80 -18.10
N PRO A 223 30.25 15.49 -18.47
CA PRO A 223 31.33 14.55 -18.08
C PRO A 223 32.08 13.86 -19.28
N PRO A 224 33.00 12.88 -19.03
CA PRO A 224 33.17 11.73 -19.95
C PRO A 224 33.30 10.33 -19.27
N ARG A 225 33.58 9.25 -20.05
CA ARG A 225 33.37 7.82 -19.73
C ARG A 225 34.65 6.94 -19.57
N ALA A 226 34.44 5.86 -18.79
CA ALA A 226 35.04 4.50 -18.71
C ALA A 226 36.03 3.96 -19.79
N PRO A 227 36.74 2.86 -19.44
CA PRO A 227 36.63 1.59 -20.20
C PRO A 227 36.23 0.37 -19.33
N VAL A 228 36.09 -0.82 -19.95
CA VAL A 228 35.46 -2.06 -19.41
C VAL A 228 36.26 -3.32 -19.81
N ARG A 229 36.12 -4.41 -19.03
CA ARG A 229 36.27 -5.85 -19.39
C ARG A 229 35.50 -6.68 -18.33
N ASP A 230 34.47 -7.44 -18.66
CA ASP A 230 34.42 -8.77 -19.32
C ASP A 230 34.70 -9.96 -18.36
N ALA A 231 33.95 -11.06 -18.35
CA ALA A 231 32.60 -11.32 -18.90
C ALA A 231 31.97 -12.56 -18.23
N GLY A 232 30.63 -12.66 -18.28
CA GLY A 232 29.84 -13.85 -17.95
C GLY A 232 28.55 -13.85 -18.81
N PRO A 233 27.59 -14.77 -18.62
CA PRO A 233 26.33 -14.74 -19.35
C PRO A 233 25.53 -13.48 -18.99
N THR A 234 25.65 -12.43 -19.80
CA THR A 234 25.08 -11.12 -19.54
C THR A 234 23.58 -11.09 -19.82
N VAL A 235 22.79 -11.38 -18.78
CA VAL A 235 21.39 -10.93 -18.70
C VAL A 235 21.37 -9.42 -18.98
N PRO A 236 20.54 -8.91 -19.91
CA PRO A 236 20.51 -7.50 -20.24
C PRO A 236 20.03 -6.69 -19.03
N VAL A 237 20.99 -6.06 -18.36
CA VAL A 237 20.81 -5.31 -17.11
C VAL A 237 19.82 -4.17 -17.32
N SER A 238 18.72 -4.14 -16.55
CA SER A 238 17.75 -3.05 -16.63
C SER A 238 18.38 -1.72 -16.16
N PRO A 239 17.88 -0.55 -16.60
CA PRO A 239 18.40 0.74 -16.13
C PRO A 239 18.40 0.89 -14.60
N ALA A 240 17.41 0.28 -13.92
CA ALA A 240 17.31 0.25 -12.46
C ALA A 240 18.39 -0.64 -11.82
N MET A 241 18.67 -1.82 -12.38
CA MET A 241 19.76 -2.68 -11.91
C MET A 241 21.14 -2.05 -12.16
N ALA A 242 21.30 -1.39 -13.30
CA ALA A 242 22.50 -0.60 -13.61
C ALA A 242 22.67 0.61 -12.68
N GLU A 243 21.59 1.12 -12.07
CA GLU A 243 21.67 2.14 -11.02
C GLU A 243 22.02 1.54 -9.65
N LEU A 244 21.39 0.44 -9.25
CA LEU A 244 21.71 -0.26 -8.00
C LEU A 244 23.19 -0.65 -7.92
N MET A 245 23.76 -1.22 -8.99
CA MET A 245 25.20 -1.53 -9.03
C MET A 245 26.10 -0.29 -8.90
N ARG A 246 25.67 0.88 -9.43
CA ARG A 246 26.39 2.14 -9.26
C ARG A 246 26.29 2.67 -7.83
N LYS A 247 25.14 2.52 -7.17
CA LYS A 247 24.93 2.89 -5.76
C LYS A 247 25.79 2.03 -4.83
N LEU A 248 25.85 0.71 -5.05
CA LEU A 248 26.73 -0.21 -4.32
C LEU A 248 28.21 0.19 -4.46
N ALA A 249 28.72 0.35 -5.68
CA ALA A 249 30.11 0.77 -5.90
C ALA A 249 30.44 2.17 -5.34
N ALA A 250 29.46 3.07 -5.30
CA ALA A 250 29.61 4.39 -4.66
C ALA A 250 29.70 4.27 -3.13
N PHE A 251 28.90 3.40 -2.50
CA PHE A 251 28.99 3.10 -1.07
C PHE A 251 30.38 2.57 -0.71
N ASP A 252 30.89 1.54 -1.41
CA ASP A 252 32.21 0.97 -1.17
C ASP A 252 33.32 2.03 -1.27
N THR A 253 33.23 2.90 -2.28
CA THR A 253 34.18 4.01 -2.50
C THR A 253 34.17 5.03 -1.35
N LEU A 254 33.01 5.28 -0.74
CA LEU A 254 32.88 6.22 0.39
C LEU A 254 33.36 5.60 1.71
N VAL A 255 33.07 4.31 1.95
CA VAL A 255 33.56 3.55 3.10
C VAL A 255 35.09 3.46 3.09
N GLN A 256 35.71 3.14 1.93
CA GLN A 256 37.18 3.12 1.78
C GLN A 256 37.83 4.49 2.07
N ARG A 257 37.11 5.58 1.87
CA ARG A 257 37.55 6.96 2.15
C ARG A 257 37.23 7.44 3.56
N GLN A 258 36.57 6.62 4.37
CA GLN A 258 36.06 6.98 5.71
C GLN A 258 35.04 8.14 5.68
N ASP A 259 34.42 8.41 4.51
CA ASP A 259 33.35 9.40 4.36
C ASP A 259 32.00 8.78 4.78
N PHE A 260 31.93 8.42 6.06
CA PHE A 260 30.79 7.69 6.62
C PHE A 260 29.48 8.50 6.58
N GLN A 261 29.56 9.83 6.60
CA GLN A 261 28.40 10.72 6.50
C GLN A 261 27.76 10.69 5.11
N ARG A 262 28.54 10.52 4.03
CA ARG A 262 27.96 10.28 2.70
C ARG A 262 27.66 8.80 2.45
N ALA A 263 28.47 7.89 3.01
CA ALA A 263 28.22 6.46 2.90
C ALA A 263 26.86 6.08 3.51
N SER A 264 26.45 6.68 4.64
CA SER A 264 25.14 6.43 5.26
C SER A 264 23.96 6.85 4.37
N VAL A 265 24.09 7.94 3.60
CA VAL A 265 23.07 8.37 2.63
C VAL A 265 22.92 7.36 1.50
N VAL A 266 24.04 6.87 0.94
CA VAL A 266 24.01 5.83 -0.11
C VAL A 266 23.52 4.50 0.46
N ALA A 267 23.87 4.15 1.70
CA ALA A 267 23.36 2.96 2.38
C ALA A 267 21.84 3.02 2.58
N ALA A 268 21.28 4.16 3.01
CA ALA A 268 19.84 4.32 3.17
C ALA A 268 19.08 4.13 1.84
N ASP A 269 19.60 4.68 0.74
CA ASP A 269 19.06 4.51 -0.61
C ASP A 269 19.16 3.04 -1.11
N VAL A 270 20.33 2.40 -0.94
CA VAL A 270 20.52 0.97 -1.27
C VAL A 270 19.59 0.08 -0.44
N MET A 271 19.46 0.32 0.87
CA MET A 271 18.57 -0.43 1.75
C MET A 271 17.09 -0.24 1.35
N ALA A 272 16.69 0.99 1.01
CA ALA A 272 15.34 1.27 0.53
C ALA A 272 15.05 0.61 -0.83
N VAL A 273 16.07 0.42 -1.69
CA VAL A 273 15.95 -0.38 -2.92
C VAL A 273 15.82 -1.88 -2.60
N VAL A 274 16.61 -2.41 -1.66
CA VAL A 274 16.55 -3.83 -1.26
C VAL A 274 15.21 -4.18 -0.60
N GLU A 275 14.68 -3.32 0.28
CA GLU A 275 13.33 -3.48 0.88
C GLU A 275 12.18 -3.45 -0.16
N ARG A 276 12.46 -2.99 -1.38
CA ARG A 276 11.46 -2.75 -2.44
C ARG A 276 11.84 -3.42 -3.76
N PHE A 277 12.65 -4.48 -3.70
CA PHE A 277 13.20 -5.15 -4.88
C PHE A 277 12.14 -5.95 -5.64
N ASP A 278 11.58 -5.37 -6.71
CA ASP A 278 10.75 -6.12 -7.67
C ASP A 278 11.63 -6.73 -8.78
N PRO A 279 11.82 -8.06 -8.82
CA PRO A 279 12.63 -8.70 -9.85
C PRO A 279 12.11 -8.47 -11.28
N ARG A 280 10.84 -8.08 -11.47
CA ARG A 280 10.29 -7.70 -12.79
C ARG A 280 10.85 -6.37 -13.30
N VAL A 281 11.18 -5.44 -12.39
CA VAL A 281 11.78 -4.13 -12.71
C VAL A 281 13.30 -4.24 -12.87
N TYR A 282 13.94 -5.05 -12.03
CA TYR A 282 15.40 -5.21 -12.04
C TYR A 282 15.89 -6.23 -13.10
N LEU A 283 15.09 -7.26 -13.43
CA LEU A 283 15.46 -8.35 -14.34
C LEU A 283 14.33 -8.69 -15.35
N PRO A 284 13.71 -7.70 -16.04
CA PRO A 284 12.49 -7.89 -16.85
C PRO A 284 12.62 -9.01 -17.89
N SER A 285 13.77 -9.13 -18.55
CA SER A 285 14.04 -10.12 -19.60
C SER A 285 13.94 -11.58 -19.14
N LEU A 286 14.23 -11.86 -17.86
CA LEU A 286 14.10 -13.22 -17.31
C LEU A 286 12.62 -13.63 -17.23
N PHE A 287 11.75 -12.69 -16.88
CA PHE A 287 10.33 -12.93 -16.67
C PHE A 287 9.49 -12.70 -17.93
N SER A 288 9.99 -11.99 -18.94
CA SER A 288 9.25 -11.73 -20.20
C SER A 288 8.79 -13.01 -20.89
N ARG A 289 9.67 -14.03 -21.01
CA ARG A 289 9.30 -15.30 -21.66
C ARG A 289 8.30 -16.10 -20.82
N PHE A 290 8.43 -16.07 -19.49
CA PHE A 290 7.50 -16.72 -18.57
C PHE A 290 6.09 -16.12 -18.67
N PHE A 291 5.96 -14.80 -18.54
CA PHE A 291 4.65 -14.13 -18.60
C PHE A 291 4.05 -14.17 -20.01
N ALA A 292 4.85 -14.14 -21.08
CA ALA A 292 4.34 -14.36 -22.43
C ALA A 292 3.73 -15.77 -22.58
N GLY A 293 4.46 -16.83 -22.17
CA GLY A 293 3.93 -18.20 -22.20
C GLY A 293 2.67 -18.37 -21.36
N LEU A 294 2.66 -17.80 -20.15
CA LEU A 294 1.50 -17.83 -19.26
C LEU A 294 0.29 -17.10 -19.87
N SER A 295 0.49 -16.00 -20.60
CA SER A 295 -0.61 -15.28 -21.27
C SER A 295 -1.19 -16.02 -22.48
N VAL A 296 -0.38 -16.83 -23.19
CA VAL A 296 -0.82 -17.61 -24.37
C VAL A 296 -1.56 -18.88 -23.95
N HIS A 297 -1.23 -19.47 -22.80
CA HIS A 297 -1.81 -20.71 -22.29
C HIS A 297 -2.64 -20.51 -21.00
N ALA A 298 -3.18 -19.30 -20.81
CA ALA A 298 -3.80 -18.89 -19.55
C ALA A 298 -4.95 -19.81 -19.12
N GLU A 299 -5.87 -20.13 -20.04
CA GLU A 299 -7.06 -20.95 -19.75
C GLU A 299 -6.69 -22.41 -19.41
N GLN A 300 -5.72 -22.98 -20.13
CA GLN A 300 -5.27 -24.36 -19.88
C GLN A 300 -4.53 -24.46 -18.54
N VAL A 301 -3.70 -23.47 -18.22
CA VAL A 301 -2.97 -23.40 -16.94
C VAL A 301 -3.92 -23.10 -15.78
N GLU A 302 -4.91 -22.21 -15.94
CA GLU A 302 -5.88 -21.87 -14.89
C GLU A 302 -6.72 -23.09 -14.48
N SER A 303 -7.20 -23.87 -15.44
CA SER A 303 -7.93 -25.13 -15.17
C SER A 303 -7.12 -26.11 -14.33
N LEU A 304 -5.81 -26.22 -14.59
CA LEU A 304 -4.90 -27.10 -13.84
C LEU A 304 -4.49 -26.51 -12.48
N LEU A 305 -4.41 -25.19 -12.33
CA LEU A 305 -4.14 -24.50 -11.06
C LEU A 305 -5.28 -24.69 -10.03
N GLN A 306 -6.51 -24.94 -10.49
CA GLN A 306 -7.62 -25.32 -9.61
C GLN A 306 -7.47 -26.75 -9.04
N GLY A 307 -6.64 -27.61 -9.67
CA GLY A 307 -6.37 -28.99 -9.25
C GLY A 307 -5.19 -29.16 -8.27
N THR A 308 -4.66 -28.07 -7.71
CA THR A 308 -3.42 -28.03 -6.90
C THR A 308 -3.41 -28.90 -5.64
N GLU A 309 -4.59 -29.24 -5.09
CA GLU A 309 -4.67 -30.15 -3.94
C GLU A 309 -4.51 -31.64 -4.29
N SER A 310 -4.51 -32.02 -5.57
CA SER A 310 -4.45 -33.42 -6.02
C SER A 310 -3.12 -34.11 -5.69
N LEU A 311 -3.15 -35.44 -5.53
CA LEU A 311 -1.95 -36.23 -5.22
C LEU A 311 -0.91 -36.16 -6.36
N SER A 312 -1.36 -36.13 -7.61
CA SER A 312 -0.51 -35.96 -8.79
C SER A 312 0.19 -34.60 -8.81
N PHE A 313 -0.54 -33.51 -8.52
CA PHE A 313 0.07 -32.17 -8.42
C PHE A 313 1.11 -32.13 -7.30
N ARG A 314 0.80 -32.69 -6.11
CA ARG A 314 1.76 -32.75 -4.99
C ARG A 314 3.01 -33.56 -5.34
N ALA A 315 2.88 -34.67 -6.04
CA ALA A 315 4.03 -35.47 -6.48
C ALA A 315 4.93 -34.68 -7.46
N LEU A 316 4.32 -33.93 -8.39
CA LEU A 316 5.04 -33.08 -9.35
C LEU A 316 5.71 -31.87 -8.68
N ASP A 317 5.07 -31.22 -7.71
CA ASP A 317 5.68 -30.16 -6.89
C ASP A 317 6.91 -30.66 -6.11
N GLN A 318 6.83 -31.86 -5.54
CA GLN A 318 7.98 -32.45 -4.84
C GLN A 318 9.10 -32.86 -5.80
N LEU A 319 8.78 -33.38 -7.00
CA LEU A 319 9.78 -33.66 -8.03
C LEU A 319 10.49 -32.38 -8.48
N TYR A 320 9.74 -31.33 -8.83
CA TYR A 320 10.26 -30.01 -9.20
C TYR A 320 11.21 -29.39 -8.16
N ARG A 321 10.97 -29.65 -6.86
CA ARG A 321 11.83 -29.18 -5.76
C ARG A 321 13.11 -30.00 -5.56
N VAL A 322 13.12 -31.27 -5.96
CA VAL A 322 14.21 -32.21 -5.72
C VAL A 322 15.13 -32.34 -6.95
N ASP A 323 14.55 -32.39 -8.15
CA ASP A 323 15.26 -32.49 -9.42
C ASP A 323 14.46 -31.82 -10.54
N LEU A 324 14.92 -30.64 -10.98
CA LEU A 324 14.32 -29.86 -12.06
C LEU A 324 14.53 -30.51 -13.44
N GLU A 325 15.64 -31.20 -13.67
CA GLU A 325 15.95 -31.81 -14.97
C GLU A 325 15.09 -33.07 -15.16
N THR A 326 14.96 -33.91 -14.14
CA THR A 326 14.02 -35.05 -14.15
C THR A 326 12.57 -34.58 -14.22
N PHE A 327 12.20 -33.47 -13.58
CA PHE A 327 10.87 -32.87 -13.75
C PHE A 327 10.60 -32.48 -15.20
N LEU A 328 11.53 -31.79 -15.87
CA LEU A 328 11.38 -31.38 -17.28
C LEU A 328 11.30 -32.59 -18.21
N ALA A 329 12.19 -33.58 -18.07
CA ALA A 329 12.17 -34.80 -18.87
C ALA A 329 10.89 -35.63 -18.69
N SER A 330 10.27 -35.59 -17.50
CA SER A 330 9.00 -36.30 -17.23
C SER A 330 7.80 -35.76 -18.02
N ALA A 331 7.88 -34.55 -18.57
CA ALA A 331 6.84 -33.97 -19.41
C ALA A 331 6.96 -34.38 -20.89
N GLU A 332 8.18 -34.63 -21.37
CA GLU A 332 8.43 -34.96 -22.79
C GLU A 332 7.99 -36.40 -23.11
N GLY A 333 8.29 -37.36 -22.22
CA GLY A 333 7.92 -38.77 -22.37
C GLY A 333 6.41 -39.08 -22.32
N ALA A 334 5.55 -38.09 -22.09
CA ALA A 334 4.11 -38.23 -22.19
C ALA A 334 3.59 -38.04 -23.63
N HIS A 335 4.36 -37.39 -24.51
CA HIS A 335 3.94 -37.06 -25.88
C HIS A 335 4.32 -38.13 -26.92
N GLU A 336 5.29 -39.00 -26.64
CA GLU A 336 5.72 -40.10 -27.52
C GLU A 336 4.86 -41.38 -27.37
N ALA A 337 3.76 -41.32 -26.61
CA ALA A 337 2.92 -42.48 -26.26
C ALA A 337 1.58 -42.55 -27.03
N GLU A 338 1.32 -41.63 -27.96
CA GLU A 338 0.08 -41.57 -28.76
C GLU A 338 0.31 -41.53 -30.30
N GLU A 339 1.49 -41.96 -30.79
CA GLU A 339 1.72 -42.38 -32.19
C GLU A 339 1.86 -43.91 -32.31
#